data_AF-A0A1Y1SER4-F1
#
_entry.id   AF-A0A1Y1SER4-F1
#
_cell.length_a   1.000
_cell.length_b   1.000
_cell.length_c   1.000
_cell.angle_alpha   90.00
_cell.angle_beta   90.00
_cell.angle_gamma   90.00
#
_symmetry.space_group_name_H-M   'P 1'
#
loop_
_entity.id
_entity.type
_entity.pdbx_description
1 polymer ?
#
loop_
_entity_poly.entity_id
_entity_poly.type
_entity_poly.pdbx_seq_one_letter_code
_entity_poly.pdbx_strand_id
1 'polypeptide(L)'
;MYLRFVTFALLMLSTAAQAQPQTTAHSPMHSVAMQRQSTGTFYLNAAFAGSESFSLLVDTGSSFMVIPQDMLDELLARDEAQFDRNIGARMADESVRKVPIYRIKALRLGESCWLHDVESAVFPSGTRPILGMRALERLAPFQFSIAPAELSLSRCQLMTAGDTQALAMP
;
A
#
# COMPACT_ATOMS: atom_id res chain seq x y z
N MET A 1 -10.37 65.16 -62.20
CA MET A 1 -9.24 64.22 -61.97
C MET A 1 -9.06 64.07 -60.47
N TYR A 2 -9.64 63.05 -59.83
CA TYR A 2 -9.22 62.53 -58.53
C TYR A 2 -9.58 61.04 -58.41
N LEU A 3 -8.58 60.30 -57.93
CA LEU A 3 -8.34 58.87 -57.87
C LEU A 3 -9.12 58.23 -56.70
N ARG A 4 -9.75 57.05 -56.87
CA ARG A 4 -9.39 55.70 -56.30
C ARG A 4 -9.13 55.71 -54.78
N PHE A 5 -9.56 54.77 -53.92
CA PHE A 5 -9.63 53.31 -53.98
C PHE A 5 -10.50 52.85 -52.78
N VAL A 6 -11.35 51.83 -52.97
CA VAL A 6 -12.00 51.12 -51.86
C VAL A 6 -11.08 49.97 -51.44
N THR A 7 -10.46 50.08 -50.26
CA THR A 7 -9.65 49.00 -49.67
C THR A 7 -10.53 48.11 -48.79
N PHE A 8 -10.77 46.89 -49.26
CA PHE A 8 -11.36 45.79 -48.51
C PHE A 8 -10.29 45.22 -47.56
N ALA A 9 -10.44 45.42 -46.24
CA ALA A 9 -9.55 44.83 -45.24
C ALA A 9 -10.15 43.51 -44.74
N LEU A 10 -9.55 42.39 -45.14
CA LEU A 10 -9.90 41.04 -44.72
C LEU A 10 -9.28 40.77 -43.33
N LEU A 11 -10.09 40.71 -42.28
CA LEU A 11 -9.65 40.36 -40.92
C LEU A 11 -9.63 38.83 -40.76
N MET A 12 -8.44 38.23 -40.83
CA MET A 12 -8.22 36.84 -40.44
C MET A 12 -8.15 36.76 -38.90
N LEU A 13 -9.22 36.25 -38.26
CA LEU A 13 -9.20 35.88 -36.84
C LEU A 13 -8.51 34.52 -36.67
N SER A 14 -7.24 34.54 -36.29
CA SER A 14 -6.52 33.33 -35.89
C SER A 14 -6.91 32.94 -34.46
N THR A 15 -7.78 31.94 -34.30
CA THR A 15 -8.04 31.30 -33.00
C THR A 15 -6.84 30.43 -32.63
N ALA A 16 -5.94 30.94 -31.80
CA ALA A 16 -4.91 30.11 -31.18
C ALA A 16 -5.58 29.20 -30.13
N ALA A 17 -5.69 27.91 -30.43
CA ALA A 17 -6.07 26.90 -29.46
C ALA A 17 -4.95 26.82 -28.40
N GLN A 18 -5.23 27.31 -27.19
CA GLN A 18 -4.30 27.18 -26.07
C GLN A 18 -4.29 25.71 -25.62
N ALA A 19 -3.20 25.00 -25.90
CA ALA A 19 -2.93 23.71 -25.28
C ALA A 19 -2.63 23.96 -23.80
N GLN A 20 -3.58 23.65 -22.92
CA GLN A 20 -3.32 23.64 -21.48
C GLN A 20 -2.42 22.44 -21.15
N PRO A 21 -1.30 22.63 -20.46
CA PRO A 21 -0.48 21.53 -19.99
C PRO A 21 -1.32 20.65 -19.08
N GLN A 22 -1.43 19.36 -19.43
CA GLN A 22 -2.06 18.37 -18.57
C GLN A 22 -1.12 18.09 -17.41
N THR A 23 -1.30 18.77 -16.28
CA THR A 23 -0.69 18.36 -15.02
C THR A 23 -1.37 17.06 -14.57
N THR A 24 -0.70 15.93 -14.77
CA THR A 24 -1.06 14.68 -14.09
C THR A 24 -0.85 14.91 -12.59
N ALA A 25 -1.94 15.12 -11.85
CA ALA A 25 -1.88 15.22 -10.39
C ALA A 25 -1.31 13.90 -9.85
N HIS A 26 -0.14 13.95 -9.21
CA HIS A 26 0.40 12.79 -8.51
C HIS A 26 -0.47 12.57 -7.27
N SER A 27 -0.96 11.34 -7.08
CA SER A 27 -1.69 11.00 -5.87
C SER A 27 -0.82 11.30 -4.65
N PRO A 28 -1.36 11.93 -3.59
CA PRO A 28 -0.59 12.23 -2.40
C PRO A 28 0.02 10.94 -1.83
N MET A 29 1.28 11.02 -1.40
CA MET A 29 1.98 9.91 -0.76
C MET A 29 2.02 10.13 0.75
N HIS A 30 1.66 9.10 1.50
CA HIS A 30 1.74 9.03 2.95
C HIS A 30 3.04 8.30 3.34
N SER A 31 3.93 8.97 4.08
CA SER A 31 5.16 8.36 4.59
C SER A 31 4.92 7.59 5.88
N VAL A 32 5.34 6.34 5.90
CA VAL A 32 5.44 5.49 7.10
C VAL A 32 6.92 5.33 7.46
N ALA A 33 7.28 5.71 8.69
CA ALA A 33 8.65 5.54 9.17
C ALA A 33 9.03 4.05 9.25
N MET A 34 10.25 3.74 8.81
CA MET A 34 10.83 2.41 8.93
C MET A 34 12.02 2.43 9.90
N GLN A 35 12.24 1.29 10.53
CA GLN A 35 13.40 1.02 11.37
C GLN A 35 14.36 0.10 10.62
N ARG A 36 15.59 0.58 10.42
CA ARG A 36 16.68 -0.23 9.87
C ARG A 36 17.30 -1.09 10.98
N GLN A 37 17.30 -2.40 10.80
CA GLN A 37 18.02 -3.34 11.67
C GLN A 37 19.51 -3.42 11.27
N SER A 38 20.37 -3.89 12.19
CA SER A 38 21.82 -4.03 11.95
C SER A 38 22.16 -4.93 10.76
N THR A 39 21.28 -5.88 10.43
CA THR A 39 21.37 -6.78 9.28
C THR A 39 21.06 -6.10 7.93
N GLY A 40 20.69 -4.82 7.92
CA GLY A 40 20.37 -4.06 6.71
C GLY A 40 18.93 -4.18 6.22
N THR A 41 18.08 -4.92 6.94
CA THR A 41 16.64 -5.06 6.66
C THR A 41 15.81 -3.94 7.30
N PHE A 42 14.64 -3.65 6.74
CA PHE A 42 13.79 -2.53 7.18
C PHE A 42 12.42 -3.04 7.65
N TYR A 43 11.99 -2.52 8.79
CA TYR A 43 10.74 -2.91 9.42
C TYR A 43 9.88 -1.68 9.62
N LEU A 44 8.57 -1.85 9.58
CA LEU A 44 7.62 -0.83 10.02
C LEU A 44 6.76 -1.37 11.16
N ASN A 45 6.17 -0.44 11.91
CA ASN A 45 5.12 -0.78 12.85
C ASN A 45 3.83 -1.09 12.09
N ALA A 46 3.17 -2.19 12.44
CA ALA A 46 1.87 -2.58 11.90
C ALA A 46 0.95 -3.06 13.02
N ALA A 47 -0.35 -3.07 12.77
CA ALA A 47 -1.33 -3.64 13.69
C ALA A 47 -2.51 -4.22 12.92
N PHE A 48 -3.13 -5.27 13.46
CA PHE A 48 -4.48 -5.64 13.05
C PHE A 48 -5.51 -4.77 13.79
N ALA A 49 -6.76 -4.78 13.33
CA ALA A 49 -7.83 -4.12 14.08
C ALA A 49 -7.88 -4.66 15.52
N GLY A 50 -8.08 -3.77 16.49
CA GLY A 50 -8.18 -4.14 17.91
C GLY A 50 -6.96 -4.86 18.53
N SER A 51 -5.80 -4.87 17.86
CA SER A 51 -4.62 -5.64 18.28
C SER A 51 -3.44 -4.76 18.69
N GLU A 52 -2.53 -5.36 19.46
CA GLU A 52 -1.23 -4.75 19.70
C GLU A 52 -0.43 -4.60 18.40
N SER A 53 0.47 -3.62 18.44
CA SER A 53 1.39 -3.30 17.36
C SER A 53 2.52 -4.32 17.27
N PHE A 54 2.90 -4.71 16.06
CA PHE A 54 3.99 -5.65 15.78
C PHE A 54 4.93 -5.12 14.70
N SER A 55 6.16 -5.65 14.69
CA SER A 55 7.17 -5.31 13.70
C SER A 55 7.02 -6.15 12.44
N LEU A 56 6.88 -5.49 11.29
CA LEU A 56 6.63 -6.13 10.00
C LEU A 56 7.79 -5.84 9.04
N LEU A 57 8.51 -6.89 8.60
CA LEU A 57 9.62 -6.77 7.65
C LEU A 57 9.08 -6.37 6.27
N VAL A 58 9.59 -5.30 5.68
CA VAL A 58 9.29 -4.97 4.28
C VAL A 58 10.19 -5.80 3.36
N ASP A 59 9.60 -6.67 2.55
CA ASP A 59 10.34 -7.62 1.70
C ASP A 59 9.77 -7.64 0.27
N THR A 60 10.49 -6.98 -0.65
CA THR A 60 10.14 -6.97 -2.07
C THR A 60 10.45 -8.30 -2.77
N GLY A 61 11.17 -9.21 -2.12
CA GLY A 61 11.44 -10.57 -2.61
C GLY A 61 10.34 -11.59 -2.27
N SER A 62 9.40 -11.21 -1.40
CA SER A 62 8.27 -12.06 -1.01
C SER A 62 6.99 -11.64 -1.73
N SER A 63 6.22 -12.59 -2.28
CA SER A 63 4.96 -12.27 -2.98
C SER A 63 3.83 -11.91 -2.01
N PHE A 64 3.59 -12.75 -0.99
CA PHE A 64 2.48 -12.58 -0.05
C PHE A 64 2.96 -11.91 1.24
N MET A 65 2.02 -11.31 1.97
CA MET A 65 2.25 -11.06 3.39
C MET A 65 2.43 -12.41 4.10
N VAL A 66 3.29 -12.45 5.11
CA VAL A 66 3.48 -13.63 5.96
C VAL A 66 3.12 -13.27 7.38
N ILE A 67 2.32 -14.12 8.04
CA ILE A 67 2.11 -14.07 9.48
C ILE A 67 2.40 -15.46 10.09
N PRO A 68 2.87 -15.51 11.34
CA PRO A 68 3.02 -16.76 12.06
C PRO A 68 1.66 -17.29 12.57
N GLN A 69 1.60 -18.59 12.87
CA GLN A 69 0.38 -19.30 13.27
C GLN A 69 -0.29 -18.71 14.52
N ASP A 70 0.48 -18.26 15.51
CA ASP A 70 -0.02 -17.63 16.72
C ASP A 70 -0.77 -16.31 16.43
N MET A 71 -0.27 -15.49 15.52
CA MET A 71 -1.01 -14.30 15.05
C MET A 71 -2.30 -14.68 14.31
N LEU A 72 -2.29 -15.77 13.53
CA LEU A 72 -3.51 -16.26 12.89
C LEU A 72 -4.53 -16.71 13.95
N ASP A 73 -4.09 -17.43 14.98
CA ASP A 73 -4.99 -17.96 16.01
C ASP A 73 -5.71 -16.83 16.75
N GLU A 74 -5.01 -15.72 17.05
CA GLU A 74 -5.61 -14.49 17.60
C GLU A 74 -6.64 -13.86 16.64
N LEU A 75 -6.31 -13.78 15.35
CA LEU A 75 -7.23 -13.24 14.35
C LEU A 75 -8.48 -14.12 14.22
N LEU A 76 -8.35 -15.44 14.23
CA LEU A 76 -9.47 -16.37 14.16
C LEU A 76 -10.36 -16.27 15.41
N ALA A 77 -9.78 -16.11 16.59
CA ALA A 77 -10.54 -15.92 17.84
C ALA A 77 -11.41 -14.65 17.82
N ARG A 78 -11.05 -13.65 17.00
CA ARG A 78 -11.80 -12.39 16.83
C ARG A 78 -12.63 -12.32 15.55
N ASP A 79 -12.75 -13.42 14.81
CA ASP A 79 -13.38 -13.45 13.48
C ASP A 79 -12.70 -12.46 12.49
N GLU A 80 -11.41 -12.17 12.61
CA GLU A 80 -10.69 -11.19 11.78
C GLU A 80 -9.92 -11.81 10.61
N ALA A 81 -9.93 -13.13 10.49
CA ALA A 81 -9.34 -13.85 9.38
C ALA A 81 -10.27 -14.96 8.89
N GLN A 82 -10.26 -15.20 7.58
CA GLN A 82 -10.97 -16.30 6.96
C GLN A 82 -10.04 -17.08 6.04
N PHE A 83 -10.14 -18.41 6.09
CA PHE A 83 -9.39 -19.25 5.16
C PHE A 83 -9.82 -18.93 3.72
N ASP A 84 -8.85 -18.89 2.80
CA ASP A 84 -9.11 -18.66 1.40
C ASP A 84 -8.73 -19.87 0.54
N ARG A 85 -7.44 -20.26 0.53
CA ARG A 85 -6.94 -21.37 -0.28
C ARG A 85 -5.60 -21.88 0.22
N ASN A 86 -5.15 -23.02 -0.30
CA ASN A 86 -3.76 -23.46 -0.17
C ASN A 86 -2.99 -23.12 -1.45
N ILE A 87 -1.73 -22.72 -1.32
CA ILE A 87 -0.81 -22.52 -2.46
C ILE A 87 0.47 -23.34 -2.27
N GLY A 88 1.18 -23.59 -3.37
CA GLY A 88 2.59 -24.00 -3.32
C GLY A 88 3.48 -22.77 -3.32
N ALA A 89 4.11 -22.45 -2.19
CA ALA A 89 5.10 -21.37 -2.11
C ALA A 89 6.50 -21.91 -2.39
N ARG A 90 7.23 -21.24 -3.29
CA ARG A 90 8.66 -21.49 -3.50
C ARG A 90 9.44 -20.65 -2.49
N MET A 91 10.28 -21.33 -1.73
CA MET A 91 11.13 -20.73 -0.72
C MET A 91 12.45 -20.24 -1.33
N ALA A 92 13.22 -19.44 -0.58
CA ALA A 92 14.52 -18.94 -1.00
C ALA A 92 15.55 -20.06 -1.25
N ASP A 93 15.38 -21.23 -0.64
CA ASP A 93 16.18 -22.44 -0.86
C ASP A 93 15.64 -23.32 -2.02
N GLU A 94 14.77 -22.75 -2.85
CA GLU A 94 14.06 -23.38 -3.98
C GLU A 94 13.06 -24.49 -3.60
N SER A 95 12.97 -24.88 -2.33
CA SER A 95 11.98 -25.86 -1.87
C SER A 95 10.56 -25.35 -2.09
N VAL A 96 9.63 -26.27 -2.35
CA VAL A 96 8.20 -25.94 -2.49
C VAL A 96 7.46 -26.45 -1.28
N ARG A 97 6.73 -25.55 -0.61
CA ARG A 97 5.92 -25.87 0.57
C ARG A 97 4.46 -25.53 0.31
N LYS A 98 3.56 -26.41 0.74
CA LYS A 98 2.13 -26.10 0.76
C LYS A 98 1.87 -25.19 1.95
N VAL A 99 1.36 -23.98 1.69
CA VAL A 99 1.03 -22.99 2.72
C VAL A 99 -0.42 -22.51 2.57
N PRO A 100 -1.16 -22.39 3.67
CA PRO A 100 -2.51 -21.83 3.64
C PRO A 100 -2.45 -20.31 3.52
N ILE A 101 -3.40 -19.78 2.74
CA ILE A 101 -3.66 -18.35 2.58
C ILE A 101 -4.95 -18.03 3.32
N TYR A 102 -4.88 -16.97 4.14
CA TYR A 102 -6.02 -16.38 4.81
C TYR A 102 -6.22 -14.95 4.32
N ARG A 103 -7.49 -14.51 4.32
CA ARG A 103 -7.86 -13.12 4.10
C ARG A 103 -8.10 -12.47 5.46
N ILE A 104 -7.31 -11.46 5.77
CA ILE A 104 -7.36 -10.70 7.03
C ILE A 104 -8.18 -9.43 6.79
N LYS A 105 -9.13 -9.14 7.68
CA LYS A 105 -10.10 -8.05 7.52
C LYS A 105 -9.43 -6.68 7.39
N ALA A 106 -8.44 -6.38 8.22
CA ALA A 106 -7.76 -5.08 8.23
C ALA A 106 -6.33 -5.17 8.75
N LEU A 107 -5.42 -4.46 8.08
CA LEU A 107 -4.03 -4.25 8.47
C LEU A 107 -3.72 -2.75 8.44
N ARG A 108 -3.24 -2.21 9.56
CA ARG A 108 -2.71 -0.85 9.64
C ARG A 108 -1.20 -0.89 9.47
N LEU A 109 -0.68 0.01 8.64
CA LEU A 109 0.74 0.32 8.50
C LEU A 109 1.01 1.70 9.11
N GLY A 110 2.05 1.79 9.95
CA GLY A 110 2.30 3.00 10.72
C GLY A 110 1.09 3.38 11.56
N GLU A 111 0.80 4.68 11.67
CA GLU A 111 -0.26 5.16 12.55
C GLU A 111 -1.65 5.26 11.93
N SER A 112 -1.76 5.27 10.59
CA SER A 112 -3.05 5.61 9.95
C SER A 112 -3.35 4.94 8.62
N CYS A 113 -2.42 4.19 8.04
CA CYS A 113 -2.55 3.67 6.68
C CYS A 113 -3.18 2.28 6.69
N TRP A 114 -4.49 2.20 6.48
CA TRP A 114 -5.24 0.94 6.52
C TRP A 114 -5.37 0.28 5.14
N LEU A 115 -5.19 -1.05 5.14
CA LEU A 115 -5.53 -1.96 4.05
C LEU A 115 -6.57 -2.95 4.56
N HIS A 116 -7.61 -3.17 3.77
CA HIS A 116 -8.62 -4.19 4.04
C HIS A 116 -8.41 -5.44 3.20
N ASP A 117 -9.00 -6.57 3.58
CA ASP A 117 -8.98 -7.81 2.79
C ASP A 117 -7.57 -8.23 2.34
N VAL A 118 -6.64 -8.29 3.29
CA VAL A 118 -5.23 -8.57 3.00
C VAL A 118 -5.00 -10.08 2.95
N GLU A 119 -4.49 -10.57 1.82
CA GLU A 119 -4.06 -11.98 1.70
C GLU A 119 -2.75 -12.19 2.46
N SER A 120 -2.73 -13.19 3.34
CA SER A 120 -1.56 -13.58 4.13
C SER A 120 -1.30 -15.07 4.04
N ALA A 121 -0.05 -15.45 3.75
CA ALA A 121 0.43 -16.82 3.89
C ALA A 121 0.78 -17.08 5.36
N VAL A 122 0.33 -18.22 5.88
CA VAL A 122 0.55 -18.56 7.29
C VAL A 122 1.67 -19.58 7.41
N PHE A 123 2.64 -19.23 8.25
CA PHE A 123 3.84 -20.01 8.52
C PHE A 123 3.86 -20.47 9.98
N PRO A 124 4.72 -21.44 10.34
CA PRO A 124 4.84 -21.87 11.74
C PRO A 124 5.12 -20.71 12.70
N SER A 125 4.69 -20.84 13.95
CA SER A 125 4.95 -19.87 15.02
C SER A 125 6.44 -19.50 15.12
N GLY A 126 6.72 -18.26 15.51
CA GLY A 126 8.08 -17.72 15.55
C GLY A 126 8.65 -17.33 14.18
N THR A 127 7.91 -17.58 13.08
CA THR A 127 8.26 -16.99 11.78
C THR A 127 8.09 -15.48 11.85
N ARG A 128 9.07 -14.75 11.34
CA ARG A 128 9.02 -13.30 11.25
C ARG A 128 7.87 -12.86 10.32
N PRO A 129 7.01 -11.92 10.73
CA PRO A 129 6.02 -11.31 9.85
C PRO A 129 6.68 -10.56 8.68
N ILE A 130 6.11 -10.68 7.48
CA ILE A 130 6.65 -10.06 6.25
C ILE A 130 5.54 -9.31 5.51
N LEU A 131 5.80 -8.07 5.09
CA LEU A 131 5.01 -7.32 4.11
C LEU A 131 5.56 -7.59 2.71
N GLY A 132 4.85 -8.45 1.97
CA GLY A 132 5.21 -8.83 0.60
C GLY A 132 4.60 -7.93 -0.49
N MET A 133 5.03 -8.18 -1.72
CA MET A 133 4.71 -7.39 -2.91
C MET A 133 3.21 -7.27 -3.22
N ARG A 134 2.38 -8.30 -3.00
CA ARG A 134 0.92 -8.20 -3.27
C ARG A 134 0.24 -7.13 -2.39
N ALA A 135 0.70 -6.95 -1.16
CA ALA A 135 0.21 -5.87 -0.31
C ALA A 135 0.79 -4.51 -0.74
N LEU A 136 2.08 -4.45 -1.06
CA LEU A 136 2.75 -3.23 -1.56
C LEU A 136 2.16 -2.71 -2.87
N GLU A 137 1.81 -3.60 -3.81
CA GLU A 137 1.17 -3.26 -5.08
C GLU A 137 -0.19 -2.60 -4.88
N ARG A 138 -0.96 -3.04 -3.89
CA ARG A 138 -2.25 -2.41 -3.55
C ARG A 138 -2.06 -0.98 -3.06
N LEU A 139 -0.97 -0.72 -2.37
CA LEU A 139 -0.58 0.59 -1.86
C LEU A 139 0.06 1.51 -2.91
N ALA A 140 0.28 1.01 -4.13
CA ALA A 140 1.06 1.75 -5.12
C ALA A 140 0.38 3.09 -5.55
N PRO A 141 1.13 4.04 -6.13
CA PRO A 141 2.59 4.09 -6.13
C PRO A 141 3.15 4.00 -4.71
N PHE A 142 4.20 3.21 -4.55
CA PHE A 142 4.94 3.12 -3.30
C PHE A 142 6.42 3.43 -3.57
N GLN A 143 7.08 4.03 -2.58
CA GLN A 143 8.51 4.33 -2.63
C GLN A 143 9.18 3.81 -1.37
N PHE A 144 10.26 3.06 -1.55
CA PHE A 144 11.10 2.61 -0.47
C PHE A 144 12.34 3.50 -0.40
N SER A 145 12.47 4.26 0.68
CA SER A 145 13.62 5.11 0.95
C SER A 145 14.46 4.54 2.09
N ILE A 146 15.78 4.52 1.90
CA ILE A 146 16.74 4.10 2.93
C ILE A 146 17.34 5.26 3.72
N ALA A 147 17.20 6.48 3.21
CA ALA A 147 17.72 7.72 3.80
C ALA A 147 16.84 8.92 3.40
N PRO A 148 15.82 9.30 4.20
CA PRO A 148 15.41 8.70 5.48
C PRO A 148 14.80 7.30 5.29
N ALA A 149 14.81 6.48 6.34
CA ALA A 149 14.19 5.15 6.31
C ALA A 149 12.66 5.29 6.34
N GLU A 150 12.04 5.33 5.15
CA GLU A 150 10.61 5.59 4.98
C GLU A 150 10.01 4.75 3.86
N LEU A 151 8.76 4.32 4.06
CA LEU A 151 7.93 3.71 3.05
C LEU A 151 6.79 4.68 2.72
N SER A 152 6.86 5.31 1.55
CA SER A 152 5.83 6.23 1.08
C SER A 152 4.77 5.45 0.29
N LEU A 153 3.49 5.63 0.61
CA LEU A 153 2.36 4.83 0.14
C LEU A 153 1.24 5.74 -0.36
N SER A 154 0.55 5.41 -1.45
CA SER A 154 -0.48 6.30 -2.00
C SER A 154 -1.91 5.82 -1.77
N ARG A 155 -2.17 4.51 -1.93
CA ARG A 155 -3.52 3.94 -1.89
C ARG A 155 -3.79 3.21 -0.59
N CYS A 156 -3.78 3.93 0.53
CA CYS A 156 -4.36 3.44 1.77
C CYS A 156 -5.44 4.35 2.30
N GLN A 157 -6.36 3.75 3.05
CA GLN A 157 -7.39 4.49 3.74
C GLN A 157 -6.77 5.11 4.99
N LEU A 158 -6.60 6.42 4.96
CA LEU A 158 -6.16 7.18 6.12
C LEU A 158 -7.33 7.29 7.09
N MET A 159 -7.25 6.59 8.21
CA MET A 159 -8.17 6.79 9.32
C MET A 159 -7.48 7.66 10.36
N THR A 160 -8.14 8.75 10.74
CA THR A 160 -7.68 9.61 11.83
C THR A 160 -8.18 9.05 13.16
N ALA A 161 -7.59 9.49 14.28
CA ALA A 161 -8.01 9.06 15.61
C ALA A 161 -9.52 9.27 15.91
N GLY A 162 -10.20 10.14 15.15
CA GLY A 162 -11.66 10.34 15.23
C GLY A 162 -12.48 9.21 14.61
N ASP A 163 -11.93 8.47 13.65
CA ASP A 163 -12.63 7.38 12.94
C ASP A 163 -12.56 6.06 13.71
N THR A 164 -11.57 5.90 14.59
CA THR A 164 -11.37 4.71 15.44
C THR A 164 -12.53 4.47 16.41
N GLN A 165 -13.28 5.50 16.79
CA GLN A 165 -14.46 5.36 17.65
C GLN A 165 -15.64 4.66 16.94
N ALA A 166 -15.69 4.69 15.61
CA ALA A 166 -16.77 4.07 14.84
C ALA A 166 -16.57 2.56 14.59
N LEU A 167 -15.33 2.07 14.68
CA LEU A 167 -15.01 0.63 14.55
C LEU A 167 -14.99 -0.12 15.90
N ALA A 168 -15.14 0.61 17.01
CA ALA A 168 -15.15 0.05 18.37
C ALA A 168 -16.57 -0.10 18.96
N MET A 169 -17.62 0.13 18.17
CA MET A 169 -19.00 -0.11 18.58
C MET A 169 -19.48 -1.47 18.04
N PRO A 170 -20.09 -2.31 18.90
CA PRO A 170 -20.51 -3.67 18.56
C PRO A 170 -21.66 -3.73 17.55
#